data_AF-A0A6N7FPH9-F1
#
_entry.id   AF-A0A6N7FPH9-F1
#
_cell.length_a   1.000
_cell.length_b   1.000
_cell.length_c   1.000
_cell.angle_alpha   90.00
_cell.angle_beta   90.00
_cell.angle_gamma   90.00
#
_symmetry.space_group_name_H-M   'P 1'
#
loop_
_entity.id
_entity.type
_entity.pdbx_description
1 polymer ?
#
loop_
_entity_poly.entity_id
_entity_poly.type
_entity_poly.pdbx_seq_one_letter_code
_entity_poly.pdbx_strand_id
1 'polypeptide(L)'
;MPAAPAPPTSPAPVEPAPQLRPWRSAPWRRALYGSLALPAGIATFVLSLVGAAGLAGRLQRRLVSSLLLPGAAPADRPAGRWRANAMLSIPLGVLPCLLGTYLVANSARNLLYPLFSDGSYEHSWGGPTLPGAWAVHALGWGLTVVVIGLPLMWALTWPLHRVARRLGDLRV
;
A
#
# COMPACT_ATOMS: atom_id res chain seq x y z
N MET A 1 61.95 -25.35 -23.85
CA MET A 1 60.82 -24.44 -24.14
C MET A 1 60.03 -24.24 -22.85
N PRO A 2 59.99 -23.02 -22.26
CA PRO A 2 59.22 -22.75 -21.06
C PRO A 2 57.72 -22.82 -21.36
N ALA A 3 56.96 -23.51 -20.50
CA ALA A 3 55.52 -23.68 -20.62
C ALA A 3 54.80 -22.33 -20.45
N ALA A 4 53.83 -22.05 -21.32
CA ALA A 4 53.03 -20.83 -21.25
C ALA A 4 52.15 -20.82 -19.98
N PRO A 5 52.03 -19.69 -19.28
CA PRO A 5 51.20 -19.60 -18.07
C PRO A 5 49.72 -19.76 -18.41
N ALA A 6 48.99 -20.46 -17.54
CA ALA A 6 47.56 -20.71 -17.68
C ALA A 6 46.77 -19.39 -17.66
N PRO A 7 45.68 -19.28 -18.44
CA PRO A 7 44.87 -18.07 -18.49
C PRO A 7 44.17 -17.80 -17.14
N PRO A 8 43.97 -16.52 -16.78
CA PRO A 8 43.31 -16.15 -15.53
C PRO A 8 41.87 -16.67 -15.51
N THR A 9 41.48 -17.28 -14.39
CA THR A 9 40.11 -17.72 -14.13
C THR A 9 39.18 -16.50 -14.09
N SER A 10 38.09 -16.54 -14.86
CA SER A 10 37.07 -15.50 -14.86
C SER A 10 36.56 -15.25 -13.43
N PRO A 11 36.41 -13.99 -13.00
CA PRO A 11 35.89 -13.68 -11.68
C PRO A 11 34.48 -14.24 -11.52
N ALA A 12 34.19 -14.81 -10.35
CA ALA A 12 32.86 -15.31 -10.01
C ALA A 12 31.82 -14.18 -10.16
N PRO A 13 30.61 -14.48 -10.66
CA PRO A 13 29.55 -13.49 -10.79
C PRO A 13 29.24 -12.87 -9.43
N VAL A 14 29.42 -11.56 -9.31
CA VAL A 14 29.06 -10.79 -8.13
C VAL A 14 27.54 -10.83 -7.98
N GLU A 15 27.05 -11.49 -6.93
CA GLU A 15 25.62 -11.46 -6.60
C GLU A 15 25.20 -10.01 -6.36
N PRO A 16 24.18 -9.51 -7.08
CA PRO A 16 23.75 -8.12 -6.92
C PRO A 16 23.26 -7.90 -5.49
N ALA A 17 23.77 -6.85 -4.84
CA ALA A 17 23.36 -6.45 -3.50
C ALA A 17 21.82 -6.37 -3.41
N PRO A 18 21.22 -6.82 -2.30
CA PRO A 18 19.77 -6.84 -2.14
C PRO A 18 19.20 -5.43 -2.32
N GLN A 19 18.47 -5.21 -3.42
CA GLN A 19 17.79 -3.95 -3.68
C GLN A 19 16.64 -3.80 -2.69
N LEU A 20 16.87 -3.05 -1.61
CA LEU A 20 15.82 -2.59 -0.71
C LEU A 20 14.90 -1.63 -1.48
N ARG A 21 13.84 -2.17 -2.07
CA ARG A 21 12.73 -1.38 -2.64
C ARG A 21 11.58 -1.39 -1.63
N PRO A 22 11.57 -0.50 -0.62
CA PRO A 22 10.58 -0.53 0.46
C PRO A 22 9.13 -0.48 -0.07
N TRP A 23 8.92 0.21 -1.20
CA TRP A 23 7.63 0.29 -1.91
C TRP A 23 7.12 -1.06 -2.45
N ARG A 24 8.00 -2.06 -2.60
CA ARG A 24 7.63 -3.42 -3.01
C ARG A 24 7.27 -4.32 -1.82
N SER A 25 7.50 -3.89 -0.58
CA SER A 25 7.24 -4.72 0.59
C SER A 25 5.74 -4.95 0.77
N ALA A 26 5.39 -6.13 1.29
CA ALA A 26 4.00 -6.53 1.49
C ALA A 26 3.12 -5.53 2.27
N PRO A 27 3.57 -4.89 3.36
CA PRO A 27 2.72 -3.96 4.12
C PRO A 27 2.36 -2.70 3.32
N TRP A 28 3.32 -2.09 2.60
CA TRP A 28 3.06 -0.89 1.81
C TRP A 28 2.07 -1.14 0.67
N ARG A 29 2.19 -2.26 -0.03
CA ARG A 29 1.23 -2.61 -1.09
C ARG A 29 -0.17 -2.87 -0.54
N ARG A 30 -0.27 -3.48 0.66
CA ARG A 30 -1.56 -3.69 1.33
C ARG A 30 -2.20 -2.38 1.75
N ALA A 31 -1.42 -1.45 2.31
CA ALA A 31 -1.90 -0.12 2.66
C ALA A 31 -2.40 0.66 1.44
N LEU A 32 -1.65 0.61 0.33
CA LEU A 32 -2.04 1.21 -0.94
C LEU A 32 -3.32 0.57 -1.49
N TYR A 33 -3.41 -0.77 -1.45
CA TYR A 33 -4.64 -1.48 -1.85
C TYR A 33 -5.83 -1.07 -0.98
N GLY A 34 -5.69 -1.02 0.34
CA GLY A 34 -6.76 -0.61 1.26
C GLY A 34 -7.27 0.80 0.98
N SER A 35 -6.35 1.71 0.68
CA SER A 35 -6.67 3.10 0.33
C SER A 35 -7.38 3.20 -1.03
N LEU A 36 -7.03 2.35 -1.98
CA LEU A 36 -7.64 2.33 -3.32
C LEU A 36 -8.86 1.41 -3.44
N ALA A 37 -9.13 0.55 -2.45
CA ALA A 37 -10.18 -0.46 -2.53
C ALA A 37 -11.57 0.15 -2.70
N LEU A 38 -11.88 1.21 -1.96
CA LEU A 38 -13.15 1.92 -2.06
C LEU A 38 -13.32 2.65 -3.40
N PRO A 39 -12.42 3.55 -3.84
CA PRO A 39 -12.58 4.23 -5.13
C PRO A 39 -12.58 3.24 -6.31
N ALA A 40 -11.80 2.17 -6.23
CA ALA A 40 -11.84 1.10 -7.22
C ALA A 40 -13.15 0.30 -7.19
N GLY A 41 -13.71 0.04 -6.01
CA GLY A 41 -15.00 -0.62 -5.84
C GLY A 41 -16.15 0.20 -6.44
N ILE A 42 -16.15 1.52 -6.18
CA ILE A 42 -17.11 2.45 -6.77
C ILE A 42 -16.97 2.47 -8.31
N ALA A 43 -15.74 2.64 -8.81
CA ALA A 43 -15.48 2.67 -10.25
C ALA A 43 -15.91 1.36 -10.94
N THR A 44 -15.60 0.20 -10.36
CA THR A 44 -15.99 -1.10 -10.92
C THR A 44 -17.50 -1.35 -10.86
N PHE A 45 -18.18 -0.86 -9.82
CA PHE A 45 -19.63 -0.90 -9.72
C PHE A 45 -20.30 -0.03 -10.79
N VAL A 46 -19.90 1.23 -10.92
CA VAL A 46 -20.41 2.15 -11.95
C VAL A 46 -20.18 1.60 -13.35
N LEU A 47 -18.96 1.13 -13.64
CA LEU A 47 -18.61 0.51 -14.93
C LEU A 47 -19.46 -0.74 -15.22
N SER A 48 -19.85 -1.49 -14.20
CA SER A 48 -20.73 -2.66 -14.37
C SER A 48 -22.17 -2.27 -14.70
N LEU A 49 -22.65 -1.14 -14.17
CA LEU A 49 -24.00 -0.63 -14.45
C LEU A 49 -24.12 -0.07 -15.88
N VAL A 50 -23.07 0.56 -16.41
CA VAL A 50 -23.05 1.13 -17.78
C VAL A 50 -22.66 0.13 -18.87
N GLY A 51 -22.69 -1.18 -18.58
CA GLY A 51 -22.36 -2.23 -19.55
C GLY A 51 -20.86 -2.44 -19.81
N ALA A 52 -19.98 -1.68 -19.17
CA ALA A 52 -18.52 -1.78 -19.29
C ALA A 52 -17.90 -2.84 -18.35
N ALA A 53 -18.58 -3.98 -18.16
CA ALA A 53 -18.16 -5.04 -17.23
C ALA A 53 -16.74 -5.59 -17.53
N GLY A 54 -16.33 -5.58 -18.82
CA GLY A 54 -14.98 -5.94 -19.22
C GLY A 54 -13.90 -4.98 -18.67
N LEU A 55 -14.17 -3.66 -18.68
CA LEU A 55 -13.28 -2.65 -18.10
C LEU A 55 -13.23 -2.76 -16.58
N ALA A 56 -14.39 -2.95 -15.93
CA ALA A 56 -14.49 -3.18 -14.50
C ALA A 56 -13.62 -4.37 -14.05
N GLY A 57 -13.75 -5.51 -14.75
CA GLY A 57 -12.93 -6.68 -14.48
C GLY A 57 -11.43 -6.42 -14.70
N ARG A 58 -11.04 -5.68 -15.73
CA ARG A 58 -9.61 -5.32 -15.97
C ARG A 58 -9.04 -4.45 -14.86
N LEU A 59 -9.78 -3.43 -14.40
CA LEU A 59 -9.35 -2.55 -13.32
C LEU A 59 -9.14 -3.32 -12.02
N GLN A 60 -10.12 -4.15 -11.65
CA GLN A 60 -10.07 -4.95 -10.43
C GLN A 60 -8.94 -5.98 -10.48
N ARG A 61 -8.74 -6.65 -11.64
CA ARG A 61 -7.62 -7.56 -11.87
C ARG A 61 -6.28 -6.87 -11.68
N ARG A 62 -6.08 -5.70 -12.31
CA ARG A 62 -4.83 -4.95 -12.23
C ARG A 62 -4.48 -4.57 -10.78
N LEU A 63 -5.45 -4.13 -9.99
CA LEU A 63 -5.23 -3.78 -8.58
C LEU A 63 -4.87 -4.99 -7.73
N VAL A 64 -5.60 -6.10 -7.88
CA VAL A 64 -5.32 -7.33 -7.14
C VAL A 64 -3.95 -7.89 -7.52
N SER A 65 -3.63 -7.97 -8.82
CA SER A 65 -2.37 -8.57 -9.29
C SER A 65 -1.14 -7.69 -9.06
N SER A 66 -1.28 -6.37 -8.98
CA SER A 66 -0.14 -5.48 -8.71
C SER A 66 0.12 -5.26 -7.22
N LEU A 67 -0.94 -5.18 -6.40
CA LEU A 67 -0.82 -4.76 -5.00
C LEU A 67 -1.00 -5.93 -4.01
N LEU A 68 -2.05 -6.73 -4.15
CA LEU A 68 -2.34 -7.82 -3.20
C LEU A 68 -1.55 -9.09 -3.47
N LEU A 69 -1.50 -9.52 -4.73
CA LEU A 69 -0.96 -10.80 -5.19
C LEU A 69 -0.01 -10.62 -6.39
N PRO A 70 1.17 -10.00 -6.21
CA PRO A 70 2.17 -9.90 -7.26
C PRO A 70 2.57 -11.27 -7.78
N GLY A 71 2.53 -11.46 -9.10
CA GLY A 71 2.93 -12.71 -9.76
C GLY A 71 1.84 -13.77 -9.86
N ALA A 72 0.66 -13.56 -9.27
CA ALA A 72 -0.47 -14.46 -9.48
C ALA A 72 -1.03 -14.29 -10.90
N ALA A 73 -1.13 -15.40 -11.65
CA ALA A 73 -1.78 -15.40 -12.95
C ALA A 73 -3.26 -14.99 -12.78
N PRO A 74 -3.75 -13.99 -13.53
CA PRO A 74 -5.14 -13.60 -13.44
C PRO A 74 -6.03 -14.72 -13.98
N ALA A 75 -6.73 -15.43 -13.09
CA ALA A 75 -7.73 -16.42 -13.50
C ALA A 75 -8.83 -15.75 -14.35
N ASP A 76 -9.20 -16.40 -15.46
CA ASP A 76 -10.40 -16.05 -16.22
C ASP A 76 -11.61 -16.37 -15.36
N ARG A 77 -12.40 -15.35 -15.03
CA ARG A 77 -13.47 -15.43 -14.04
C ARG A 77 -14.79 -14.99 -14.64
N PRO A 78 -15.90 -15.72 -14.37
CA PRO A 78 -17.23 -15.29 -14.80
C PRO A 78 -17.61 -13.95 -14.17
N ALA A 79 -18.30 -13.10 -14.94
CA ALA A 79 -18.67 -11.73 -14.56
C ALA A 79 -19.39 -11.62 -13.20
N GLY A 80 -20.17 -12.64 -12.82
CA GLY A 80 -20.88 -12.69 -11.53
C GLY A 80 -19.93 -12.67 -10.31
N ARG A 81 -18.77 -13.31 -10.39
CA ARG A 81 -17.78 -13.30 -9.30
C ARG A 81 -17.11 -11.93 -9.12
N TRP A 82 -16.94 -11.18 -10.21
CA TRP A 82 -16.44 -9.79 -10.14
C TRP A 82 -17.44 -8.85 -9.48
N ARG A 83 -18.73 -9.00 -9.80
CA ARG A 83 -19.80 -8.23 -9.16
C ARG A 83 -19.89 -8.51 -7.66
N ALA A 84 -19.84 -9.79 -7.25
CA ALA A 84 -19.80 -10.16 -5.85
C ALA A 84 -18.58 -9.57 -5.13
N ASN A 85 -17.40 -9.62 -5.75
CA ASN A 85 -16.20 -9.01 -5.19
C ASN A 85 -16.34 -7.49 -5.06
N ALA A 86 -16.93 -6.81 -6.04
CA ALA A 86 -17.18 -5.35 -5.99
C ALA A 86 -18.17 -5.00 -4.87
N MET A 87 -19.29 -5.71 -4.75
CA MET A 87 -20.28 -5.50 -3.69
C MET A 87 -19.70 -5.71 -2.29
N LEU A 88 -18.82 -6.70 -2.10
CA LEU A 88 -18.14 -6.94 -0.82
C LEU A 88 -17.00 -5.96 -0.57
N SER A 89 -16.31 -5.49 -1.63
CA SER A 89 -15.17 -4.57 -1.51
C SER A 89 -15.59 -3.16 -1.11
N ILE A 90 -16.82 -2.74 -1.41
CA ILE A 90 -17.34 -1.42 -1.02
C ILE A 90 -17.42 -1.29 0.51
N PRO A 91 -18.25 -2.06 1.24
CA PRO A 91 -18.37 -1.92 2.69
C PRO A 91 -17.06 -2.25 3.41
N LEU A 92 -16.31 -3.26 2.93
CA LEU A 92 -15.02 -3.62 3.51
C LEU A 92 -13.91 -2.59 3.21
N GLY A 93 -14.08 -1.77 2.16
CA GLY A 93 -13.13 -0.75 1.75
C GLY A 93 -13.29 0.59 2.46
N VAL A 94 -14.45 0.86 3.09
CA VAL A 94 -14.73 2.16 3.73
C VAL A 94 -13.71 2.49 4.83
N LEU A 95 -13.59 1.62 5.84
CA LEU A 95 -12.69 1.84 6.97
C LEU A 95 -11.21 2.00 6.57
N PRO A 96 -10.61 1.11 5.76
CA PRO A 96 -9.23 1.29 5.33
C PRO A 96 -9.05 2.53 4.42
N CYS A 97 -10.04 2.91 3.62
CA CYS A 97 -9.98 4.13 2.82
C CYS A 97 -9.99 5.40 3.70
N LEU A 98 -10.90 5.47 4.68
CA LEU A 98 -10.97 6.56 5.64
C LEU A 98 -9.68 6.66 6.46
N LEU A 99 -9.19 5.52 6.97
CA LEU A 99 -7.93 5.47 7.71
C LEU A 99 -6.77 5.91 6.82
N GLY A 100 -6.65 5.43 5.59
CA GLY A 100 -5.58 5.81 4.67
C GLY A 100 -5.58 7.31 4.37
N THR A 101 -6.76 7.87 4.10
CA THR A 101 -6.96 9.31 3.87
C THR A 101 -6.56 10.11 5.11
N TYR A 102 -7.01 9.69 6.30
CA TYR A 102 -6.66 10.30 7.57
C TYR A 102 -5.14 10.27 7.82
N LEU A 103 -4.50 9.11 7.60
CA LEU A 103 -3.06 8.94 7.79
C LEU A 103 -2.28 9.88 6.87
N VAL A 104 -2.66 9.99 5.59
CA VAL A 104 -2.00 10.88 4.62
C VAL A 104 -2.21 12.35 4.98
N ALA A 105 -3.46 12.77 5.21
CA ALA A 105 -3.77 14.16 5.52
C ALA A 105 -3.08 14.62 6.81
N ASN A 106 -3.11 13.79 7.86
CA ASN A 106 -2.47 14.13 9.12
C ASN A 106 -0.94 14.05 9.04
N SER A 107 -0.38 13.19 8.18
CA SER A 107 1.07 13.20 7.89
C SER A 107 1.50 14.51 7.24
N ALA A 108 0.75 14.98 6.24
CA ALA A 108 1.01 16.28 5.62
C ALA A 108 0.93 17.40 6.67
N ARG A 109 -0.12 17.42 7.50
CA ARG A 109 -0.29 18.41 8.57
C ARG A 109 0.87 18.42 9.58
N ASN A 110 1.31 17.25 10.05
CA ASN A 110 2.37 17.18 11.07
C ASN A 110 3.76 17.49 10.49
N LEU A 111 4.05 17.07 9.26
CA LEU A 111 5.33 17.39 8.60
C LEU A 111 5.41 18.86 8.23
N LEU A 112 4.29 19.44 7.78
CA LEU A 112 4.14 20.86 7.43
C LEU A 112 3.67 21.71 8.61
N TYR A 113 3.76 21.20 9.85
CA TYR A 113 3.38 21.93 11.06
C TYR A 113 3.86 23.40 11.11
N PRO A 114 5.09 23.74 10.68
CA PRO A 114 5.57 25.13 10.72
C PRO A 114 4.74 26.10 9.85
N LEU A 115 4.07 25.60 8.81
CA LEU A 115 3.22 26.42 7.93
C LEU A 115 1.86 26.77 8.55
N PHE A 116 1.44 26.02 9.58
CA PHE A 116 0.14 26.15 10.23
C PHE A 116 0.24 26.66 11.67
N SER A 117 1.45 26.90 12.15
CA SER A 117 1.70 27.39 13.50
C SER A 117 1.54 28.91 13.55
N ASP A 118 0.97 29.42 14.64
CA ASP A 118 0.86 30.86 14.93
C ASP A 118 2.12 31.44 15.61
N GLY A 119 3.17 30.62 15.76
CA GLY A 119 4.43 31.01 16.40
C GLY A 119 4.43 30.95 17.93
N SER A 120 3.32 30.56 18.57
CA SER A 120 3.21 30.47 20.02
C SER A 120 3.71 29.12 20.55
N TYR A 121 4.96 29.08 21.06
CA TYR A 121 5.58 27.83 21.54
C TYR A 121 5.73 27.73 23.06
N GLU A 122 5.38 28.77 23.82
CA GLU A 122 5.63 28.85 25.28
C GLU A 122 5.10 27.63 26.06
N HIS A 123 3.99 27.06 25.61
CA HIS A 123 3.37 25.87 26.21
C HIS A 123 3.30 24.68 25.23
N SER A 124 4.10 24.73 24.16
CA SER A 124 4.15 23.64 23.18
C SER A 124 4.90 22.43 23.73
N TRP A 125 4.40 21.26 23.34
CA TRP A 125 5.09 20.00 23.59
C TRP A 125 6.38 19.99 22.77
N GLY A 126 7.52 19.66 23.37
CA GLY A 126 8.84 19.80 22.73
C GLY A 126 9.56 21.10 23.08
N GLY A 127 8.96 21.96 23.91
CA GLY A 127 9.59 23.16 24.47
C GLY A 127 9.28 24.46 23.72
N PRO A 128 9.81 25.60 24.17
CA PRO A 128 9.47 26.94 23.68
C PRO A 128 10.14 27.30 22.35
N THR A 129 10.36 26.31 21.48
CA THR A 129 11.03 26.49 20.19
C THR A 129 10.29 25.77 19.08
N LEU A 130 10.28 26.37 17.88
CA LEU A 130 9.70 25.75 16.69
C LEU A 130 10.32 24.37 16.39
N PRO A 131 11.65 24.16 16.40
CA PRO A 131 12.23 22.85 16.12
C PRO A 131 11.79 21.78 17.12
N GLY A 132 11.67 22.12 18.40
CA GLY A 132 11.19 21.21 19.45
C GLY A 132 9.74 20.81 19.25
N ALA A 133 8.85 21.79 19.03
CA ALA A 133 7.45 21.54 18.73
C ALA A 133 7.26 20.71 17.45
N TRP A 134 7.99 21.06 16.39
CA TRP A 134 7.99 20.31 15.14
C TRP A 134 8.46 18.87 15.33
N ALA A 135 9.53 18.64 16.11
CA ALA A 135 10.04 17.29 16.34
C ALA A 135 8.99 16.39 17.01
N VAL A 136 8.24 16.90 17.98
CA VAL A 136 7.13 16.16 18.60
C VAL A 136 6.03 15.83 17.58
N HIS A 137 5.63 16.82 16.77
CA HIS A 137 4.63 16.61 15.73
C HIS A 137 5.09 15.60 14.67
N ALA A 138 6.29 15.76 14.11
CA ALA A 138 6.80 14.91 13.05
C ALA A 138 7.14 13.50 13.57
N LEU A 139 7.95 13.38 14.63
CA LEU A 139 8.42 12.09 15.14
C LEU A 139 7.32 11.36 15.92
N GLY A 140 6.56 12.07 16.76
CA GLY A 140 5.44 11.49 17.51
C GLY A 140 4.36 10.95 16.58
N TRP A 141 4.03 11.70 15.52
CA TRP A 141 3.13 11.22 14.49
C TRP A 141 3.73 10.05 13.70
N GLY A 142 4.99 10.14 13.27
CA GLY A 142 5.69 9.06 12.58
C GLY A 142 5.66 7.74 13.36
N LEU A 143 5.92 7.81 14.67
CA LEU A 143 5.82 6.66 15.57
C LEU A 143 4.39 6.11 15.65
N THR A 144 3.39 6.99 15.74
CA THR A 144 1.97 6.61 15.75
C THR A 144 1.58 5.89 14.45
N VAL A 145 2.02 6.38 13.29
CA VAL A 145 1.79 5.73 12.00
C VAL A 145 2.42 4.33 11.98
N VAL A 146 3.66 4.18 12.45
CA VAL A 146 4.36 2.89 12.41
C VAL A 146 3.77 1.88 13.39
N VAL A 147 3.50 2.30 14.63
CA VAL A 147 3.08 1.39 15.71
C VAL A 147 1.59 1.10 15.68
N ILE A 148 0.76 2.04 15.25
CA ILE A 148 -0.71 1.92 15.27
C ILE A 148 -1.28 1.91 13.85
N GLY A 149 -0.93 2.92 13.04
CA GLY A 149 -1.51 3.12 11.71
C GLY A 149 -1.30 1.95 10.76
N LEU A 150 -0.05 1.48 10.59
CA LEU A 150 0.29 0.38 9.70
C LEU A 150 -0.31 -0.96 10.17
N PRO A 151 -0.22 -1.37 11.46
CA PRO A 151 -0.89 -2.58 11.93
C PRO A 151 -2.41 -2.53 11.80
N LEU A 152 -3.04 -1.38 12.10
CA LEU A 152 -4.48 -1.23 11.95
C LEU A 152 -4.90 -1.33 10.47
N MET A 153 -4.18 -0.66 9.58
CA MET A 153 -4.39 -0.77 8.13
C MET A 153 -4.22 -2.22 7.65
N TRP A 154 -3.21 -2.92 8.16
CA TRP A 154 -2.99 -4.34 7.84
C TRP A 154 -4.15 -5.22 8.31
N ALA A 155 -4.68 -4.98 9.52
CA ALA A 155 -5.83 -5.71 10.06
C ALA A 155 -7.11 -5.43 9.24
N LEU A 156 -7.37 -4.17 8.88
CA LEU A 156 -8.54 -3.77 8.09
C LEU A 156 -8.51 -4.30 6.65
N THR A 157 -7.33 -4.48 6.07
CA THR A 157 -7.17 -5.01 4.71
C THR A 157 -7.18 -6.54 4.65
N TRP A 158 -7.12 -7.22 5.79
CA TRP A 158 -7.07 -8.67 5.84
C TRP A 158 -8.37 -9.36 5.34
N PRO A 159 -9.59 -8.89 5.66
CA PRO A 159 -10.82 -9.44 5.09
C PRO A 159 -10.85 -9.30 3.56
N LEU A 160 -10.44 -8.14 3.03
CA LEU A 160 -10.33 -7.90 1.60
C LEU A 160 -9.36 -8.88 0.94
N HIS A 161 -8.22 -9.15 1.58
CA HIS A 161 -7.24 -10.13 1.11
C HIS A 161 -7.82 -11.56 1.13
N ARG A 162 -8.59 -11.93 2.17
CA ARG A 162 -9.26 -13.24 2.25
C ARG A 162 -10.32 -13.41 1.17
N VAL A 163 -11.16 -12.40 0.93
CA VAL A 163 -12.17 -12.42 -0.12
C VAL A 163 -11.51 -12.53 -1.50
N ALA A 164 -10.47 -11.74 -1.75
CA ALA A 164 -9.70 -11.81 -3.00
C ALA A 164 -9.07 -13.19 -3.24
N ARG A 165 -8.57 -13.85 -2.17
CA ARG A 165 -8.04 -15.23 -2.24
C ARG A 165 -9.12 -16.28 -2.47
N ARG A 166 -10.23 -16.23 -1.72
CA ARG A 166 -11.32 -17.21 -1.82
C ARG A 166 -12.07 -17.12 -3.15
N LEU A 167 -12.24 -15.91 -3.68
CA LEU A 167 -12.76 -15.70 -5.03
C LEU A 167 -11.69 -15.93 -6.12
N GLY A 168 -10.44 -16.16 -5.73
CA GLY A 168 -9.29 -16.35 -6.59
C GLY A 168 -8.91 -17.79 -6.87
N ASP A 169 -9.46 -18.79 -6.17
CA ASP A 169 -9.11 -20.22 -6.29
C ASP A 169 -7.59 -20.49 -6.38
N LEU A 170 -6.78 -19.73 -5.63
CA LEU A 170 -5.38 -20.10 -5.38
C LEU A 170 -5.37 -21.13 -4.25
N ARG A 171 -5.41 -22.42 -4.62
CA ARG A 171 -4.89 -23.48 -3.73
C ARG A 171 -3.37 -23.27 -3.65
N VAL A 172 -2.88 -23.09 -2.43
CA VAL A 172 -1.45 -23.23 -2.14
C VAL A 172 -1.15 -24.71 -2.02
#